data_AF-A0A536GHA6-F1
#
_entry.id   AF-A0A536GHA6-F1
#
_cell.length_a   1.000
_cell.length_b   1.000
_cell.length_c   1.000
_cell.angle_alpha   90.00
_cell.angle_beta   90.00
_cell.angle_gamma   90.00
#
_symmetry.space_group_name_H-M   'P 1'
#
loop_
_entity.id
_entity.type
_entity.pdbx_description
1 polymer ?
#
loop_
_entity_poly.entity_id
_entity_poly.type
_entity_poly.pdbx_seq_one_letter_code
_entity_poly.pdbx_strand_id
1 'polypeptide(L)'
;MPAMSASSPPARAGIGAIELLAAGYAVGMAGTLWDWWEHFVGPGIQSPHLVIDLGGLLVVGVLAFSGQIDYRSRAFTVLYLLVVLVALIALGPTTLRAVAPTSTLTAALNQALSPAAVVPYLPLVLLASWSAGRWLSLDKATWWRVTASLGILVVAAGMLWDVYWHQTHAAEIRASMASLPPHQVMAAGFLIGLVGAAYGAALQVKPRRAVEERR
;
A
#
# COMPACT_ATOMS: atom_id res chain seq x y z
N MET A 1 4.23 -47.73 -13.98
CA MET A 1 3.56 -46.83 -13.03
C MET A 1 4.29 -45.49 -13.05
N PRO A 2 3.65 -44.39 -13.47
CA PRO A 2 4.30 -43.08 -13.43
C PRO A 2 4.44 -42.65 -11.97
N ALA A 3 5.66 -42.22 -11.60
CA ALA A 3 5.96 -41.71 -10.28
C ALA A 3 5.05 -40.51 -10.00
N MET A 4 4.23 -40.59 -8.95
CA MET A 4 3.45 -39.47 -8.47
C MET A 4 4.43 -38.36 -8.09
N SER A 5 4.44 -37.29 -8.90
CA SER A 5 5.16 -36.06 -8.62
C SER A 5 4.77 -35.58 -7.24
N ALA A 6 5.72 -35.62 -6.30
CA ALA A 6 5.54 -35.04 -4.98
C ALA A 6 5.32 -33.53 -5.18
N SER A 7 4.09 -33.07 -4.94
CA SER A 7 3.77 -31.66 -4.98
C SER A 7 4.62 -30.95 -3.93
N SER A 8 5.48 -30.04 -4.40
CA SER A 8 6.28 -29.19 -3.51
C SER A 8 5.34 -28.50 -2.51
N PRO A 9 5.73 -28.42 -1.22
CA PRO A 9 4.91 -27.75 -0.21
C PRO A 9 4.66 -26.29 -0.61
N PRO A 10 3.46 -25.74 -0.32
CA PRO A 10 3.13 -24.36 -0.67
C PRO A 10 4.16 -23.39 -0.07
N ALA A 11 4.63 -22.47 -0.89
CA ALA A 11 5.60 -21.45 -0.50
C ALA A 11 4.98 -20.53 0.58
N ARG A 12 5.42 -20.68 1.82
CA ARG A 12 5.01 -19.80 2.92
C ARG A 12 5.64 -18.43 2.77
N ALA A 13 4.89 -17.38 3.08
CA ALA A 13 5.46 -16.05 3.28
C ALA A 13 6.49 -16.13 4.43
N GLY A 14 7.74 -15.71 4.16
CA GLY A 14 8.79 -15.68 5.17
C GLY A 14 8.47 -14.67 6.28
N ILE A 15 9.07 -14.86 7.46
CA ILE A 15 8.85 -14.01 8.64
C ILE A 15 9.05 -12.52 8.32
N GLY A 16 10.10 -12.19 7.56
CA GLY A 16 10.37 -10.82 7.15
C GLY A 16 9.29 -10.18 6.29
N ALA A 17 8.47 -10.95 5.57
CA ALA A 17 7.40 -10.37 4.75
C ALA A 17 6.27 -9.78 5.61
N ILE A 18 5.89 -10.44 6.70
CA ILE A 18 4.80 -9.93 7.55
C ILE A 18 5.25 -8.72 8.36
N GLU A 19 6.50 -8.72 8.83
CA GLU A 19 7.11 -7.57 9.48
C GLU A 19 7.21 -6.37 8.53
N LEU A 20 7.61 -6.59 7.27
CA LEU A 20 7.63 -5.54 6.25
C LEU A 20 6.22 -5.03 5.90
N LEU A 21 5.20 -5.91 5.90
CA LEU A 21 3.80 -5.46 5.76
C LEU A 21 3.42 -4.53 6.92
N ALA A 22 3.71 -4.93 8.16
CA ALA A 22 3.42 -4.12 9.33
C ALA A 22 4.16 -2.77 9.28
N ALA A 23 5.42 -2.77 8.86
CA ALA A 23 6.20 -1.55 8.66
C ALA A 23 5.59 -0.65 7.57
N GLY A 24 5.20 -1.19 6.41
CA GLY A 24 4.55 -0.44 5.35
C GLY A 24 3.22 0.19 5.80
N TYR A 25 2.40 -0.57 6.53
CA TYR A 25 1.17 -0.04 7.12
C TYR A 25 1.43 1.06 8.16
N ALA A 26 2.44 0.89 9.00
CA ALA A 26 2.82 1.90 10.00
C ALA A 26 3.34 3.19 9.34
N VAL A 27 4.15 3.07 8.29
CA VAL A 27 4.64 4.22 7.50
C VAL A 27 3.46 4.97 6.88
N GLY A 28 2.55 4.25 6.23
CA GLY A 28 1.36 4.86 5.64
C GLY A 28 0.48 5.57 6.68
N MET A 29 0.24 4.93 7.82
CA MET A 29 -0.50 5.53 8.94
C MET A 29 0.20 6.79 9.48
N ALA A 30 1.52 6.77 9.63
CA ALA A 30 2.29 7.94 10.06
C ALA A 30 2.18 9.09 9.04
N GLY A 31 2.21 8.77 7.75
CA GLY A 31 1.95 9.73 6.68
C GLY A 31 0.56 10.35 6.79
N THR A 32 -0.48 9.55 7.02
CA THR A 32 -1.85 10.06 7.18
C THR A 32 -2.02 10.91 8.44
N LEU A 33 -1.39 10.54 9.56
CA LEU A 33 -1.41 11.35 10.78
C LEU A 33 -0.66 12.67 10.62
N TRP A 34 0.43 12.68 9.87
CA TRP A 34 1.15 13.90 9.53
C TRP A 34 0.30 14.78 8.61
N ASP A 35 -0.33 14.20 7.60
CA ASP A 35 -1.25 14.94 6.73
C ASP A 35 -2.38 15.62 7.51
N TRP A 36 -2.97 14.91 8.47
CA TRP A 36 -3.96 15.46 9.39
C TRP A 36 -3.43 16.65 10.20
N TRP A 37 -2.20 16.54 10.67
CA TRP A 37 -1.56 17.62 11.39
C TRP A 37 -1.41 18.86 10.49
N GLU A 38 -0.99 18.71 9.24
CA GLU A 38 -0.84 19.83 8.31
C GLU A 38 -2.17 20.48 7.94
N HIS A 39 -3.25 19.72 7.78
CA HIS A 39 -4.58 20.29 7.60
C HIS A 39 -5.04 21.13 8.81
N PHE A 40 -4.58 20.78 10.01
CA PHE A 40 -4.89 21.53 11.24
C PHE A 40 -4.02 22.78 11.42
N VAL A 41 -2.71 22.68 11.25
CA VAL A 41 -1.78 23.80 11.51
C VAL A 41 -1.51 24.71 10.30
N GLY A 42 -1.90 24.27 9.11
CA GLY A 42 -1.60 24.92 7.84
C GLY A 42 -0.53 24.16 7.04
N PRO A 43 -0.53 24.33 5.70
CA PRO A 43 0.29 23.52 4.80
C PRO A 43 1.78 23.70 5.10
N GLY A 44 2.48 22.58 5.27
CA GLY A 44 3.93 22.54 5.39
C GLY A 44 4.64 22.69 4.05
N ILE A 45 5.98 22.62 4.08
CA ILE A 45 6.83 22.59 2.87
C ILE A 45 7.02 21.14 2.37
N GLN A 46 6.76 20.16 3.24
CA GLN A 46 6.89 18.74 2.95
C GLN A 46 5.52 18.17 2.57
N SER A 47 5.50 17.08 1.81
CA SER A 47 4.24 16.47 1.35
C SER A 47 3.99 15.17 2.12
N PRO A 48 3.10 15.15 3.12
CA PRO A 48 2.70 13.95 3.85
C PRO A 48 2.22 12.82 2.92
N HIS A 49 1.62 13.19 1.80
CA HIS A 49 1.22 12.27 0.72
C HIS A 49 2.37 11.40 0.22
N LEU A 50 3.61 11.91 0.19
CA LEU A 50 4.77 11.09 -0.17
C LEU A 50 4.96 9.91 0.79
N VAL A 51 4.76 10.13 2.09
CA VAL A 51 4.90 9.10 3.11
C VAL A 51 3.76 8.08 3.02
N ILE A 52 2.54 8.57 2.75
CA ILE A 52 1.36 7.73 2.48
C ILE A 52 1.64 6.80 1.29
N ASP A 53 2.09 7.36 0.16
CA ASP A 53 2.38 6.63 -1.07
C ASP A 53 3.49 5.59 -0.87
N LEU A 54 4.56 5.94 -0.16
CA LEU A 54 5.65 5.01 0.16
C LEU A 54 5.19 3.85 1.02
N GLY A 55 4.33 4.11 2.01
CA GLY A 55 3.72 3.07 2.84
C GLY A 55 2.86 2.12 2.01
N GLY A 56 1.97 2.66 1.18
CA GLY A 56 1.12 1.88 0.27
C GLY A 56 1.91 1.06 -0.74
N LEU A 57 2.94 1.64 -1.37
CA LEU A 57 3.83 0.95 -2.31
C LEU A 57 4.62 -0.17 -1.64
N LEU A 58 5.11 0.04 -0.40
CA LEU A 58 5.78 -1.01 0.36
C LEU A 58 4.84 -2.18 0.63
N VAL A 59 3.59 -1.91 1.07
CA VAL A 59 2.58 -2.94 1.28
C VAL A 59 2.29 -3.70 -0.02
N VAL A 60 1.97 -2.99 -1.11
CA VAL A 60 1.70 -3.60 -2.42
C VAL A 60 2.89 -4.42 -2.88
N GLY A 61 4.11 -3.89 -2.80
CA GLY A 61 5.33 -4.60 -3.19
C GLY A 61 5.51 -5.89 -2.39
N VAL A 62 5.33 -5.85 -1.07
CA VAL A 62 5.47 -7.06 -0.24
C VAL A 62 4.40 -8.09 -0.57
N LEU A 63 3.13 -7.68 -0.74
CA LEU A 63 2.05 -8.60 -1.15
C LEU A 63 2.31 -9.19 -2.55
N ALA A 64 2.69 -8.34 -3.49
CA ALA A 64 2.94 -8.68 -4.89
C ALA A 64 4.14 -9.60 -5.04
N PHE A 65 5.19 -9.45 -4.23
CA PHE A 65 6.44 -10.20 -4.36
C PHE A 65 6.65 -11.29 -3.30
N SER A 66 5.66 -11.54 -2.45
CA SER A 66 5.70 -12.65 -1.48
C SER A 66 5.59 -14.02 -2.15
N GLY A 67 6.23 -15.02 -1.52
CA GLY A 67 6.26 -16.41 -1.99
C GLY A 67 7.40 -16.69 -2.96
N GLN A 68 7.38 -17.86 -3.60
CA GLN A 68 8.36 -18.20 -4.63
C GLN A 68 7.98 -17.50 -5.94
N ILE A 69 8.87 -16.62 -6.42
CA ILE A 69 8.72 -15.96 -7.72
C ILE A 69 10.01 -16.19 -8.51
N ASP A 70 9.85 -16.66 -9.74
CA ASP A 70 10.97 -16.74 -10.67
C ASP A 70 11.25 -15.35 -11.25
N TYR A 71 12.36 -14.75 -10.82
CA TYR A 71 12.83 -13.43 -11.27
C TYR A 71 13.16 -13.38 -12.77
N ARG A 72 13.34 -14.52 -13.42
CA ARG A 72 13.58 -14.60 -14.87
C ARG A 72 12.30 -14.74 -15.67
N SER A 73 11.16 -14.93 -15.01
CA SER A 73 9.88 -15.11 -15.68
C SER A 73 9.35 -13.80 -16.27
N ARG A 74 8.67 -13.90 -17.42
CA ARG A 74 7.96 -12.76 -18.02
C ARG A 74 6.92 -12.16 -17.07
N ALA A 75 6.28 -13.01 -16.25
CA ALA A 75 5.31 -12.58 -15.26
C ALA A 75 5.94 -11.66 -14.19
N PHE A 76 7.13 -12.00 -13.69
CA PHE A 76 7.88 -11.13 -12.79
C PHE A 76 8.20 -9.79 -13.44
N THR A 77 8.71 -9.79 -14.68
CA THR A 77 9.05 -8.54 -15.39
C THR A 77 7.82 -7.65 -15.57
N VAL A 78 6.68 -8.20 -15.98
CA VAL A 78 5.43 -7.43 -16.13
C VAL A 78 4.98 -6.85 -14.79
N LEU A 79 5.00 -7.66 -13.72
CA LEU A 79 4.63 -7.20 -12.39
C LEU A 79 5.56 -6.09 -11.87
N TYR A 80 6.87 -6.24 -12.06
CA TYR A 80 7.87 -5.24 -11.72
C TYR A 80 7.62 -3.92 -12.47
N LEU A 81 7.40 -3.98 -13.78
CA LEU A 81 7.09 -2.80 -14.59
C LEU A 81 5.78 -2.13 -14.15
N LEU A 82 4.76 -2.90 -13.78
CA LEU A 82 3.51 -2.36 -13.23
C LEU A 82 3.71 -1.65 -11.89
N VAL A 83 4.50 -2.23 -10.98
CA VAL A 83 4.85 -1.59 -9.70
C VAL A 83 5.63 -0.30 -9.93
N VAL A 84 6.61 -0.30 -10.85
CA VAL A 84 7.36 0.90 -11.22
C VAL A 84 6.45 1.96 -11.81
N LEU A 85 5.54 1.58 -12.72
CA LEU A 85 4.57 2.51 -13.31
C LEU A 85 3.68 3.14 -12.24
N VAL A 86 3.13 2.33 -11.32
CA VAL A 86 2.31 2.82 -10.21
C VAL A 86 3.12 3.75 -9.30
N ALA A 87 4.37 3.41 -8.99
CA ALA A 87 5.26 4.26 -8.21
C ALA A 87 5.53 5.60 -8.91
N LEU A 88 5.73 5.62 -10.23
CA LEU A 88 5.89 6.85 -10.99
C LEU A 88 4.62 7.71 -11.00
N ILE A 89 3.44 7.09 -11.09
CA ILE A 89 2.15 7.80 -11.06
C ILE A 89 1.89 8.41 -9.67
N ALA A 90 2.13 7.66 -8.60
CA ALA A 90 1.90 8.12 -7.23
C ALA A 90 2.97 9.14 -6.78
N LEU A 91 4.25 8.77 -6.87
CA LEU A 91 5.35 9.58 -6.33
C LEU A 91 5.79 10.70 -7.26
N GLY A 92 5.63 10.55 -8.58
CA GLY A 92 6.14 11.50 -9.57
C GLY A 92 5.60 12.91 -9.39
N PRO A 93 4.27 13.13 -9.40
CA PRO A 93 3.68 14.45 -9.18
C PRO A 93 4.10 15.07 -7.84
N THR A 94 4.08 14.28 -6.78
CA THR A 94 4.42 14.73 -5.42
C THR A 94 5.89 15.15 -5.32
N THR A 95 6.80 14.33 -5.86
CA THR A 95 8.24 14.62 -5.89
C THR A 95 8.55 15.84 -6.73
N LEU A 96 7.91 15.96 -7.90
CA LEU A 96 8.11 17.11 -8.78
C LEU A 96 7.62 18.41 -8.14
N ARG A 97 6.47 18.40 -7.45
CA ARG A 97 5.98 19.55 -6.69
C ARG A 97 6.93 19.94 -5.55
N ALA A 98 7.54 18.97 -4.88
CA ALA A 98 8.49 19.23 -3.80
C ALA A 98 9.83 19.81 -4.30
N VAL A 99 10.37 19.27 -5.40
CA VAL A 99 11.72 19.62 -5.88
C VAL A 99 11.72 20.79 -6.88
N ALA A 100 10.65 20.93 -7.67
CA ALA A 100 10.55 21.92 -8.74
C ALA A 100 9.15 22.59 -8.77
N PRO A 101 8.70 23.23 -7.68
CA PRO A 101 7.32 23.74 -7.54
C PRO A 101 6.93 24.76 -8.61
N THR A 102 7.89 25.55 -9.10
CA THR A 102 7.66 26.63 -10.07
C THR A 102 7.98 26.24 -11.52
N SER A 103 8.27 24.96 -11.79
CA SER A 103 8.61 24.53 -13.15
C SER A 103 7.40 24.54 -14.08
N THR A 104 7.63 24.78 -15.36
CA THR A 104 6.60 24.70 -16.41
C THR A 104 5.94 23.31 -16.45
N LEU A 105 6.70 22.26 -16.14
CA LEU A 105 6.18 20.89 -16.06
C LEU A 105 5.20 20.73 -14.89
N THR A 106 5.53 21.24 -13.70
CA THR A 106 4.63 21.22 -12.54
C THR A 106 3.34 21.98 -12.82
N ALA A 107 3.45 23.16 -13.45
CA ALA A 107 2.28 23.95 -13.85
C ALA A 107 1.42 23.20 -14.88
N ALA A 108 2.04 22.60 -15.91
CA ALA A 108 1.33 21.81 -16.91
C ALA A 108 0.65 20.57 -16.31
N LEU A 109 1.30 19.89 -15.38
CA LEU A 109 0.71 18.75 -14.66
C LEU A 109 -0.49 19.18 -13.84
N ASN A 110 -0.40 20.27 -13.09
CA ASN A 110 -1.53 20.79 -12.32
C ASN A 110 -2.72 21.19 -13.21
N GLN A 111 -2.46 21.68 -14.43
CA GLN A 111 -3.51 21.97 -15.41
C GLN A 111 -4.09 20.70 -16.06
N ALA A 112 -3.27 19.67 -16.27
CA ALA A 112 -3.67 18.42 -16.90
C ALA A 112 -4.48 17.48 -15.97
N LEU A 113 -4.33 17.64 -14.64
CA LEU A 113 -5.09 16.91 -13.63
C LEU A 113 -6.54 17.43 -13.53
N SER A 114 -7.29 17.25 -14.63
CA SER A 114 -8.75 17.44 -14.70
C SER A 114 -9.48 16.28 -13.99
N PRO A 115 -10.83 16.25 -13.90
CA PRO A 115 -11.60 15.13 -13.33
C PRO A 115 -11.23 13.74 -13.86
N ALA A 116 -10.58 13.66 -15.03
CA ALA A 116 -10.05 12.43 -15.59
C ALA A 116 -8.82 11.87 -14.84
N ALA A 117 -8.22 12.60 -13.88
CA ALA A 117 -7.03 12.14 -13.17
C ALA A 117 -7.26 10.95 -12.24
N VAL A 118 -8.51 10.54 -12.02
CA VAL A 118 -8.87 9.28 -11.37
C VAL A 118 -8.39 8.06 -12.20
N VAL A 119 -8.41 8.17 -13.53
CA VAL A 119 -8.08 7.06 -14.45
C VAL A 119 -6.63 6.56 -14.28
N PRO A 120 -5.61 7.44 -14.20
CA PRO A 120 -4.24 7.05 -13.86
C PRO A 120 -4.07 6.25 -12.55
N TYR A 121 -5.00 6.34 -11.61
CA TYR A 121 -4.93 5.60 -10.33
C TYR A 121 -5.65 4.24 -10.37
N LEU A 122 -6.41 3.92 -11.43
CA LEU A 122 -7.02 2.59 -11.58
C LEU A 122 -5.99 1.45 -11.58
N PRO A 123 -4.81 1.56 -12.24
CA PRO A 123 -3.75 0.56 -12.13
C PRO A 123 -3.33 0.27 -10.68
N LEU A 124 -3.31 1.27 -9.79
CA LEU A 124 -3.00 1.07 -8.37
C LEU A 124 -4.06 0.18 -7.69
N VAL A 125 -5.35 0.48 -7.89
CA VAL A 125 -6.45 -0.30 -7.30
C VAL A 125 -6.44 -1.74 -7.81
N LEU A 126 -6.22 -1.92 -9.11
CA LEU A 126 -6.12 -3.25 -9.73
C LEU A 126 -4.91 -4.03 -9.20
N LEU A 127 -3.76 -3.36 -9.09
CA LEU A 127 -2.54 -3.97 -8.57
C LEU A 127 -2.69 -4.33 -7.09
N ALA A 128 -3.29 -3.47 -6.27
CA ALA A 128 -3.58 -3.75 -4.87
C ALA A 128 -4.54 -4.96 -4.72
N SER A 129 -5.61 -4.99 -5.52
CA SER A 129 -6.59 -6.08 -5.56
C SER A 129 -5.96 -7.40 -5.95
N TRP A 130 -5.18 -7.40 -7.04
CA TRP A 130 -4.45 -8.58 -7.49
C TRP A 130 -3.44 -9.05 -6.45
N SER A 131 -2.64 -8.13 -5.88
CA SER A 131 -1.59 -8.46 -4.90
C SER A 131 -2.19 -9.04 -3.62
N ALA A 132 -3.29 -8.46 -3.12
CA ALA A 132 -4.02 -8.97 -1.98
C ALA A 132 -4.58 -10.37 -2.23
N GLY A 133 -5.29 -10.58 -3.34
CA GLY A 133 -5.86 -11.88 -3.71
C GLY A 133 -4.78 -12.95 -3.93
N ARG A 134 -3.71 -12.60 -4.65
CA ARG A 134 -2.55 -13.48 -4.90
C ARG A 134 -1.83 -13.82 -3.61
N TRP A 135 -1.65 -12.87 -2.69
CA TRP A 135 -1.05 -13.15 -1.40
C TRP A 135 -1.92 -14.12 -0.60
N LEU A 136 -3.23 -13.86 -0.51
CA LEU A 136 -4.18 -14.75 0.19
C LEU A 136 -4.17 -16.18 -0.37
N SER A 137 -3.92 -16.39 -1.67
CA SER A 137 -3.85 -17.73 -2.25
C SER A 137 -2.56 -18.50 -1.96
N LEU A 138 -1.50 -17.86 -1.44
CA LEU A 138 -0.23 -18.52 -1.12
C LEU A 138 -0.32 -19.51 0.06
N ASP A 139 -1.29 -19.35 0.96
CA ASP A 139 -1.47 -20.20 2.14
C ASP A 139 -2.93 -20.07 2.63
N LYS A 140 -3.31 -20.68 3.76
CA LYS A 140 -4.67 -20.57 4.33
C LYS A 140 -5.04 -19.12 4.63
N ALA A 141 -6.24 -18.71 4.22
CA ALA A 141 -6.82 -17.42 4.55
C ALA A 141 -7.22 -17.38 6.05
N THR A 142 -6.28 -17.02 6.91
CA THR A 142 -6.56 -16.71 8.31
C THR A 142 -7.13 -15.30 8.41
N TRP A 143 -7.84 -15.01 9.50
CA TRP A 143 -8.44 -13.70 9.72
C TRP A 143 -7.42 -12.57 9.59
N TRP A 144 -6.22 -12.70 10.19
CA TRP A 144 -5.21 -11.64 10.17
C TRP A 144 -4.66 -11.37 8.77
N ARG A 145 -4.62 -12.40 7.91
CA ARG A 145 -4.25 -12.24 6.50
C ARG A 145 -5.35 -11.51 5.74
N VAL A 146 -6.60 -11.90 5.96
CA VAL A 146 -7.76 -11.23 5.35
C VAL A 146 -7.81 -9.77 5.77
N THR A 147 -7.61 -9.47 7.05
CA THR A 147 -7.55 -8.10 7.57
C THR A 147 -6.40 -7.31 6.94
N ALA A 148 -5.18 -7.89 6.89
CA ALA A 148 -4.04 -7.27 6.23
C ALA A 148 -4.29 -7.05 4.72
N SER A 149 -4.97 -7.94 4.03
CA SER A 149 -5.31 -7.75 2.61
C SER A 149 -6.42 -6.72 2.41
N LEU A 150 -7.43 -6.71 3.26
CA LEU A 150 -8.53 -5.74 3.19
C LEU A 150 -8.02 -4.32 3.43
N GLY A 151 -7.06 -4.14 4.35
CA GLY A 151 -6.45 -2.85 4.63
C GLY A 151 -5.98 -2.11 3.39
N ILE A 152 -5.18 -2.75 2.52
CA ILE A 152 -4.67 -2.11 1.30
C ILE A 152 -5.77 -1.82 0.27
N LEU A 153 -6.85 -2.62 0.23
CA LEU A 153 -7.98 -2.35 -0.66
C LEU A 153 -8.75 -1.09 -0.20
N VAL A 154 -8.92 -0.95 1.11
CA VAL A 154 -9.53 0.25 1.70
C VAL A 154 -8.65 1.48 1.45
N VAL A 155 -7.32 1.36 1.62
CA VAL A 155 -6.37 2.44 1.26
C VAL A 155 -6.50 2.82 -0.22
N ALA A 156 -6.45 1.84 -1.13
CA ALA A 156 -6.51 2.11 -2.56
C ALA A 156 -7.84 2.77 -2.98
N ALA A 157 -8.96 2.35 -2.38
CA ALA A 157 -10.25 3.00 -2.58
C ALA A 157 -10.28 4.42 -2.00
N GLY A 158 -9.69 4.62 -0.81
CA GLY A 158 -9.51 5.92 -0.19
C GLY A 158 -8.70 6.87 -1.07
N MET A 159 -7.57 6.43 -1.63
CA MET A 159 -6.74 7.23 -2.55
C MET A 159 -7.48 7.59 -3.84
N LEU A 160 -8.25 6.66 -4.41
CA LEU A 160 -9.04 6.95 -5.60
C LEU A 160 -10.11 8.01 -5.32
N TRP A 161 -10.78 7.88 -4.17
CA TRP A 161 -11.75 8.87 -3.71
C TRP A 161 -11.07 10.21 -3.41
N ASP A 162 -9.88 10.19 -2.84
CA ASP A 162 -9.13 11.39 -2.49
C ASP A 162 -8.79 12.25 -3.72
N VAL A 163 -8.26 11.62 -4.77
CA VAL A 163 -8.00 12.26 -6.06
C VAL A 163 -9.27 12.90 -6.63
N TYR A 164 -10.40 12.20 -6.57
CA TYR A 164 -11.69 12.72 -7.01
C TYR A 164 -12.20 13.88 -6.13
N TRP A 165 -12.01 13.77 -4.82
CA TRP A 165 -12.48 14.73 -3.84
C TRP A 165 -11.79 16.08 -4.03
N HIS A 166 -10.47 16.09 -4.11
CA HIS A 166 -9.68 17.31 -4.36
C HIS A 166 -10.03 18.01 -5.68
N GLN A 167 -10.53 17.27 -6.68
CA GLN A 167 -10.97 17.86 -7.96
C GLN A 167 -12.33 18.54 -7.87
N THR A 168 -13.16 18.13 -6.91
CA THR A 168 -14.55 18.57 -6.79
C THR A 168 -14.77 19.52 -5.62
N HIS A 169 -13.84 19.61 -4.68
CA HIS A 169 -13.94 20.40 -3.45
C HIS A 169 -12.68 21.26 -3.23
N ALA A 170 -12.60 22.42 -3.89
CA ALA A 170 -11.42 23.28 -3.92
C ALA A 170 -11.03 24.00 -2.60
N ALA A 171 -11.73 23.76 -1.48
CA ALA A 171 -11.58 24.52 -0.24
C ALA A 171 -11.22 23.61 0.96
N GLU A 172 -9.96 23.19 1.04
CA GLU A 172 -9.49 22.26 2.09
C GLU A 172 -8.46 22.86 3.05
N ILE A 173 -7.97 24.07 2.77
CA ILE A 173 -7.03 24.75 3.66
C ILE A 173 -7.79 25.17 4.92
N ARG A 174 -7.41 24.60 6.08
CA ARG A 174 -8.09 24.71 7.39
C ARG A 174 -9.42 23.96 7.50
N ALA A 175 -9.69 23.03 6.59
CA ALA A 175 -10.79 22.09 6.76
C ALA A 175 -10.49 21.16 7.95
N SER A 176 -11.51 20.86 8.76
CA SER A 176 -11.39 19.85 9.81
C SER A 176 -11.17 18.48 9.15
N MET A 177 -10.47 17.57 9.82
CA MET A 177 -10.38 16.18 9.36
C MET A 177 -11.74 15.51 9.21
N ALA A 178 -12.74 15.95 9.98
CA ALA A 178 -14.12 15.50 9.83
C ALA A 178 -14.69 15.80 8.42
N SER A 179 -14.16 16.81 7.74
CA SER A 179 -14.54 17.22 6.39
C SER A 179 -13.66 16.64 5.28
N LEU A 180 -12.75 15.71 5.59
CA LEU A 180 -11.93 14.98 4.61
C LEU A 180 -12.23 13.46 4.66
N PRO A 181 -13.42 13.00 4.21
CA PRO A 181 -13.79 11.59 4.26
C PRO A 181 -12.79 10.63 3.58
N PRO A 182 -12.18 10.94 2.42
CA PRO A 182 -11.21 10.03 1.80
C PRO A 182 -9.99 9.76 2.69
N HIS A 183 -9.50 10.77 3.39
CA HIS A 183 -8.38 10.65 4.31
C HIS A 183 -8.71 9.76 5.52
N GLN A 184 -9.95 9.82 6.02
CA GLN A 184 -10.43 8.91 7.07
C GLN A 184 -10.46 7.46 6.58
N VAL A 185 -10.89 7.24 5.33
CA VAL A 185 -10.87 5.91 4.71
C VAL A 185 -9.44 5.39 4.57
N MET A 186 -8.50 6.22 4.09
CA MET A 186 -7.09 5.84 4.01
C MET A 186 -6.52 5.46 5.38
N ALA A 187 -6.73 6.29 6.41
CA ALA A 187 -6.29 6.01 7.78
C ALA A 187 -6.88 4.70 8.31
N ALA A 188 -8.19 4.48 8.10
CA ALA A 188 -8.86 3.25 8.51
C ALA A 188 -8.25 2.03 7.80
N GLY A 189 -8.00 2.13 6.50
CA GLY A 189 -7.34 1.08 5.72
C GLY A 189 -5.94 0.75 6.25
N PHE A 190 -5.10 1.76 6.52
CA PHE A 190 -3.77 1.54 7.09
C PHE A 190 -3.85 0.91 8.49
N LEU A 191 -4.76 1.38 9.35
CA LEU A 191 -4.94 0.85 10.69
C LEU A 191 -5.42 -0.61 10.68
N ILE A 192 -6.43 -0.93 9.87
CA ILE A 192 -6.92 -2.30 9.67
C ILE A 192 -5.76 -3.20 9.22
N GLY A 193 -5.03 -2.76 8.20
CA GLY A 193 -3.88 -3.48 7.67
C GLY A 193 -2.79 -3.72 8.71
N LEU A 194 -2.45 -2.68 9.48
CA LEU A 194 -1.46 -2.71 10.55
C LEU A 194 -1.83 -3.73 11.63
N VAL A 195 -3.08 -3.71 12.10
CA VAL A 195 -3.56 -4.67 13.11
C VAL A 195 -3.44 -6.10 12.61
N GLY A 196 -3.85 -6.36 11.36
CA GLY A 196 -3.71 -7.70 10.75
C GLY A 196 -2.26 -8.14 10.63
N ALA A 197 -1.39 -7.28 10.10
CA ALA A 197 0.02 -7.61 9.90
C ALA A 197 0.79 -7.76 11.22
N ALA A 198 0.61 -6.84 12.17
CA ALA A 198 1.26 -6.89 13.48
C ALA A 198 0.85 -8.12 14.29
N TYR A 199 -0.44 -8.49 14.26
CA TYR A 199 -0.90 -9.72 14.90
C TYR A 199 -0.29 -10.96 14.24
N GLY A 200 -0.23 -11.00 12.90
CA GLY A 200 0.43 -12.06 12.15
C GLY A 200 1.91 -12.22 12.54
N ALA A 201 2.65 -11.10 12.64
CA ALA A 201 4.05 -11.09 13.06
C ALA A 201 4.21 -11.62 14.49
N ALA A 202 3.38 -11.14 15.43
CA ALA A 202 3.42 -11.59 16.82
C ALA A 202 3.17 -13.10 16.99
N LEU A 203 2.30 -13.69 16.16
CA LEU A 203 2.07 -15.14 16.16
C LEU A 203 3.29 -15.95 15.69
N GLN A 204 4.14 -15.38 14.83
CA GLN A 204 5.34 -16.04 14.33
C GLN A 204 6.53 -15.96 15.29
N VAL A 205 6.54 -14.97 16.18
CA VAL A 205 7.57 -14.81 17.23
C VAL A 205 7.40 -15.85 18.35
N LYS A 206 6.25 -16.55 18.44
CA LYS A 206 6.06 -17.58 19.47
C LYS A 206 7.16 -18.66 19.36
N PRO A 207 8.05 -18.75 20.36
CA PRO A 207 9.26 -19.55 20.23
C PRO A 207 8.91 -21.03 20.14
N ARG A 208 9.63 -21.72 19.25
CA ARG A 208 9.73 -23.19 19.14
C ARG A 208 10.26 -23.89 20.41
N ARG A 209 10.17 -23.25 21.58
CA ARG A 209 10.81 -23.69 22.84
C ARG A 209 10.13 -24.88 23.52
N ALA A 210 8.98 -25.37 23.05
CA ALA A 210 8.26 -26.43 23.75
C ALA A 210 8.50 -27.86 23.23
N VAL A 211 9.31 -28.06 22.18
CA VAL A 211 9.48 -29.39 21.55
C VAL A 211 10.86 -30.00 21.76
N GLU A 212 11.89 -29.20 22.08
CA GLU A 212 13.25 -29.71 22.33
C GLU A 212 13.52 -30.09 23.80
N GLU A 213 12.71 -29.66 24.77
CA GLU A 213 12.84 -30.09 26.18
C GLU A 213 12.12 -31.42 26.51
N ARG A 214 11.64 -32.17 25.50
CA ARG A 214 11.03 -33.51 25.68
C ARG A 214 11.63 -34.60 24.81
N ARG A 215 12.90 -34.47 24.43
CA ARG A 215 13.71 -35.56 23.87
C ARG A 215 14.98 -35.72 24.69
#